data_AF-A0A1G8EFZ6-F1
#
_entry.id   AF-A0A1G8EFZ6-F1
#
_cell.length_a   1.000
_cell.length_b   1.000
_cell.length_c   1.000
_cell.angle_alpha   90.00
_cell.angle_beta   90.00
_cell.angle_gamma   90.00
#
_symmetry.space_group_name_H-M   'P 1'
#
loop_
_entity.id
_entity.type
_entity.pdbx_description
1 polymer ?
#
loop_
_entity_poly.entity_id
_entity_poly.type
_entity_poly.pdbx_seq_one_letter_code
_entity_poly.pdbx_strand_id
1 'polypeptide(L)' 'MNHMVNFALAHPIGPKTCRQLGIEEAEHPVGASLTMQYGQAMRLVSAGYVAGADPQDPASVQKALKPVKAKPAGSASA' A
#
# COMPACT_ATOMS: atom_id res chain seq x y z
N MET A 1 3.18 -0.98 -17.46
CA MET A 1 2.28 0.03 -16.85
C MET A 1 2.38 -0.13 -15.34
N ASN A 2 3.06 0.78 -14.65
CA ASN A 2 3.25 0.67 -13.19
C ASN A 2 1.97 1.13 -12.48
N HIS A 3 1.07 0.20 -12.17
CA HIS A 3 -0.13 0.47 -11.38
C HIS A 3 0.25 0.65 -9.91
N MET A 4 0.51 1.91 -9.53
CA MET A 4 0.63 2.29 -8.13
C MET A 4 -0.74 2.59 -7.56
N VAL A 5 -0.94 2.20 -6.30
CA VAL A 5 -2.16 2.47 -5.55
C VAL A 5 -1.81 3.08 -4.22
N ASN A 6 -2.63 4.03 -3.80
CA ASN A 6 -2.60 4.62 -2.48
C ASN A 6 -3.74 4.04 -1.64
N PHE A 7 -3.46 3.66 -0.40
CA PHE A 7 -4.44 3.12 0.53
C PHE A 7 -4.10 3.49 1.96
N ALA A 8 -5.09 3.39 2.86
CA ALA A 8 -4.89 3.61 4.28
C ALA A 8 -4.68 2.27 5.01
N LEU A 9 -3.83 2.27 6.03
CA LEU A 9 -3.59 1.10 6.87
C LEU A 9 -4.70 0.88 7.89
N ALA A 10 -5.18 -0.36 8.01
CA ALA A 10 -6.07 -0.82 9.08
C ALA A 10 -5.32 -1.11 10.39
N HIS A 11 -4.05 -1.50 10.27
CA HIS A 11 -3.19 -1.86 11.39
C HIS A 11 -1.84 -1.15 11.27
N PRO A 12 -1.19 -0.81 12.39
CA PRO A 12 0.15 -0.25 12.35
C PRO A 12 1.11 -1.28 11.75
N ILE A 13 1.95 -0.83 10.83
CA ILE A 13 3.07 -1.63 10.34
C ILE A 13 4.37 -1.02 10.83
N GLY A 14 5.19 -1.86 11.44
CA GLY A 14 6.52 -1.48 11.89
C GLY A 14 7.56 -1.58 10.76
N PRO A 15 8.78 -1.08 11.00
CA PRO A 15 9.87 -1.07 10.03
C PRO A 15 10.21 -2.49 9.52
N LYS A 16 10.06 -3.53 10.35
CA LYS A 16 10.28 -4.92 9.95
C LYS A 16 9.31 -5.38 8.85
N THR A 17 8.04 -4.98 8.95
CA THR A 17 7.01 -5.28 7.94
C THR A 17 7.29 -4.48 6.68
N CYS A 18 7.66 -3.20 6.80
CA CYS A 18 8.07 -2.37 5.67
C CYS A 18 9.25 -2.97 4.89
N ARG A 19 10.26 -3.46 5.61
CA ARG A 19 11.41 -4.16 5.02
C ARG A 19 10.99 -5.42 4.24
N GLN A 20 10.07 -6.21 4.77
CA GLN A 20 9.55 -7.39 4.07
C GLN A 20 8.74 -7.05 2.81
N LEU A 21 8.12 -5.87 2.80
CA LEU A 21 7.37 -5.35 1.65
C LEU A 21 8.27 -4.62 0.64
N GLY A 22 9.54 -4.36 0.99
CA GLY A 22 10.48 -3.60 0.16
C GLY A 22 10.11 -2.12 0.05
N ILE A 23 9.41 -1.57 1.04
CA ILE A 23 9.13 -0.13 1.17
C ILE A 23 10.02 0.48 2.25
N GLU A 24 10.11 1.81 2.27
CA GLU A 24 10.94 2.55 3.23
C GLU A 24 10.67 2.09 4.67
N GLU A 25 11.74 1.76 5.40
CA GLU A 25 11.65 1.22 6.77
C GLU A 25 11.23 2.32 7.76
N ALA A 26 9.95 2.64 7.74
CA ALA A 26 9.32 3.60 8.64
C ALA A 26 8.20 2.94 9.45
N GLU A 27 7.95 3.48 10.64
CA GLU A 27 6.76 3.13 11.42
C GLU A 27 5.56 3.87 10.84
N HIS A 28 4.57 3.11 10.36
CA HIS A 28 3.33 3.67 9.84
C HIS A 28 2.18 3.34 10.79
N PRO A 29 1.58 4.36 11.44
CA PRO A 29 0.44 4.15 12.32
C PRO A 29 -0.81 3.75 11.53
N VAL A 30 -1.83 3.27 12.25
CA VAL A 30 -3.17 3.06 11.68
C VAL A 30 -3.68 4.35 11.02
N GLY A 31 -4.29 4.22 9.85
CA GLY A 31 -4.77 5.35 9.05
C GLY A 31 -3.68 6.05 8.22
N ALA A 32 -2.39 5.70 8.37
CA ALA A 32 -1.36 6.22 7.49
C ALA A 32 -1.59 5.77 6.05
N SER A 33 -1.34 6.69 5.10
CA SER A 33 -1.50 6.43 3.67
C SER A 33 -0.19 5.91 3.09
N LEU A 34 -0.25 4.77 2.42
CA LEU A 34 0.88 4.16 1.74
C LEU A 34 0.63 4.09 0.25
N THR A 35 1.68 4.38 -0.52
CA THR A 35 1.66 4.23 -1.97
C THR A 35 2.66 3.17 -2.39
N MET A 36 2.17 2.10 -3.02
CA MET A 36 3.01 1.01 -3.53
C MET A 36 2.38 0.35 -4.76
N GLN A 37 3.04 -0.65 -5.32
CA GLN A 37 2.51 -1.39 -6.47
C GLN A 37 1.27 -2.19 -6.10
N TYR A 38 0.30 -2.26 -7.01
CA TYR A 38 -0.95 -3.00 -6.82
C TYR A 38 -0.72 -4.45 -6.36
N GLY A 39 0.27 -5.15 -6.91
CA GLY A 39 0.60 -6.52 -6.50
C GLY A 39 1.06 -6.63 -5.04
N GLN A 40 1.79 -5.64 -4.51
CA GLN A 40 2.16 -5.60 -3.09
C GLN A 40 0.98 -5.20 -2.22
N ALA A 41 0.19 -4.21 -2.66
CA ALA A 41 -1.02 -3.79 -1.96
C ALA A 41 -2.02 -4.95 -1.80
N MET A 42 -2.20 -5.80 -2.83
CA MET A 42 -3.05 -7.00 -2.74
C MET A 42 -2.56 -8.00 -1.68
N ARG A 43 -1.24 -8.10 -1.45
CA ARG A 43 -0.73 -8.94 -0.35
C ARG A 43 -1.13 -8.38 1.01
N LEU A 44 -1.14 -7.06 1.17
CA LEU A 44 -1.61 -6.42 2.40
C LEU A 44 -3.12 -6.51 2.57
N VAL A 45 -3.89 -6.41 1.49
CA VAL A 45 -5.35 -6.66 1.52
C VAL A 45 -5.64 -8.08 1.98
N SER A 46 -4.96 -9.07 1.40
CA SER A 46 -5.10 -10.49 1.79
C SER A 46 -4.69 -10.74 3.24
N ALA A 47 -3.71 -9.99 3.75
CA ALA A 47 -3.27 -10.05 5.14
C ALA A 47 -4.10 -9.17 6.10
N GLY A 48 -5.12 -8.46 5.62
CA GLY A 48 -6.01 -7.62 6.44
C GLY A 48 -5.42 -6.28 6.90
N TYR A 49 -4.31 -5.83 6.32
CA TYR A 49 -3.64 -4.57 6.71
C TYR A 49 -4.23 -3.32 6.04
N VAL A 50 -5.14 -3.46 5.07
CA VAL A 50 -5.70 -2.33 4.33
C VAL A 50 -7.07 -1.95 4.87
N ALA A 51 -7.23 -0.69 5.27
CA ALA A 51 -8.47 -0.17 5.84
C ALA A 51 -9.59 -0.17 4.81
N GLY A 52 -10.68 -0.88 5.11
CA GLY A 52 -11.87 -0.95 4.26
C GLY A 52 -11.68 -1.77 2.98
N ALA A 53 -10.58 -2.51 2.83
CA ALA A 53 -10.44 -3.50 1.76
C ALA A 53 -10.82 -4.88 2.29
N ASP A 54 -11.75 -5.52 1.62
CA ASP A 54 -12.11 -6.91 1.89
C ASP A 54 -11.56 -7.80 0.76
N PRO A 55 -10.75 -8.83 1.06
CA PRO A 55 -10.16 -9.69 0.02
C PRO A 55 -11.19 -10.55 -0.73
N GLN A 56 -12.39 -10.74 -0.18
CA GLN A 56 -13.49 -11.46 -0.83
C GLN A 56 -14.37 -10.53 -1.68
N ASP A 57 -14.38 -9.23 -1.41
CA ASP A 57 -15.13 -8.22 -2.16
C ASP A 57 -14.24 -7.31 -3.04
N PRO A 58 -14.17 -7.56 -4.37
CA PRO A 58 -13.31 -6.79 -5.25
C PRO A 58 -13.70 -5.31 -5.35
N ALA A 59 -14.97 -4.96 -5.10
CA ALA A 59 -15.43 -3.57 -5.11
C ALA A 59 -14.84 -2.79 -3.91
N SER A 60 -14.76 -3.40 -2.74
CA SER A 60 -14.13 -2.85 -1.54
C SER A 60 -12.63 -2.69 -1.74
N VAL A 61 -11.97 -3.68 -2.35
CA VAL A 61 -10.55 -3.55 -2.72
C VAL A 61 -10.31 -2.36 -3.64
N GLN A 62 -11.12 -2.18 -4.70
CA GLN A 62 -10.97 -1.04 -5.61
C GLN A 62 -11.29 0.31 -4.95
N LYS A 63 -12.22 0.35 -3.99
CA LYS A 63 -12.53 1.56 -3.21
C LYS A 63 -11.39 1.94 -2.26
N ALA A 64 -10.79 0.96 -1.60
CA ALA A 64 -9.71 1.16 -0.64
C ALA A 64 -8.36 1.44 -1.33
N LEU A 65 -8.08 0.74 -2.44
CA LEU A 65 -6.88 0.93 -3.25
C LEU A 65 -7.14 2.00 -4.32
N LYS A 66 -6.83 3.24 -4.00
CA LYS A 66 -6.99 4.36 -4.94
C LYS A 66 -5.86 4.35 -5.96
N PRO A 67 -6.12 4.12 -7.26
CA PRO A 67 -5.09 4.19 -8.27
C PRO A 67 -4.53 5.61 -8.32
N VAL A 68 -3.22 5.72 -8.18
CA VAL A 68 -2.52 6.99 -8.34
C VAL A 68 -1.75 6.94 -9.65
N LYS A 69 -1.85 8.02 -10.44
CA LYS A 69 -0.89 8.22 -11.52
C LYS A 69 0.46 8.37 -10.84
N ALA A 70 1.27 7.32 -10.93
CA ALA A 70 2.67 7.38 -10.58
C ALA A 70 3.32 8.47 -11.45
N LYS A 71 3.40 9.70 -10.95
CA LYS A 71 4.50 10.56 -11.33
C LYS A 71 5.72 9.90 -10.67
N PRO A 72 6.71 9.42 -11.43
CA PRO A 72 7.86 8.74 -10.84
C PRO A 72 8.45 9.67 -9.78
N ALA A 73 8.35 9.27 -8.52
CA ALA A 73 9.10 9.91 -7.46
C ALA A 73 10.56 9.46 -7.66
N GLY A 74 11.31 10.31 -8.35
CA GLY A 74 12.77 10.36 -8.42
C GLY A 74 13.56 9.05 -8.33
N SER A 75 13.93 8.48 -9.46
CA SER A 75 15.36 8.24 -9.68
C SER A 75 16.01 9.59 -9.97
N ALA A 76 16.20 10.39 -8.91
CA ALA A 76 17.22 11.42 -8.90
C ALA A 76 18.44 10.81 -8.19
N SER A 77 19.13 9.93 -8.90
CA SER A 77 20.54 9.69 -8.62
C SER A 77 21.28 10.45 -9.71
N ALA A 78 21.55 11.72 -9.40
CA ALA A 78 22.56 12.52 -10.06
C ALA A 78 23.95 12.00 -9.68
#